data_AF-A0AAW9IQU4-F1
#
_entry.id   AF-A0AAW9IQU4-F1
#
_cell.length_a   1.000
_cell.length_b   1.000
_cell.length_c   1.000
_cell.angle_alpha   90.00
_cell.angle_beta   90.00
_cell.angle_gamma   90.00
#
_symmetry.space_group_name_H-M   'P 1'
#
loop_
_entity.id
_entity.type
_entity.pdbx_description
1 polymer ?
#
loop_
_entity_poly.entity_id
_entity_poly.type
_entity_poly.pdbx_seq_one_letter_code
_entity_poly.pdbx_strand_id
1 'polypeptide(L)'
;MKRLSVFLYTNILGRKIYDEFDESIGELKDIYVTTEDGCPRVIGYKVKRDGYTFHYEFRSIAFYQQDNKIKIVTRGSKEILPRTYSYLLSEHLLDKRIVDINGRQVVRVDDLRIAEIAGEYKVIAVETGPLARFRRMNCAKLGSFIYKILKKDYEDRVLMWDDVESLEMVNNNLQISVPYKKLSTLHPADLADILENLDASSRKQIFESLDEDLAADTLEEIEPEYKGSIIKDLSETKAAE
;
A
#
# COMPACT_ATOMS: atom_id res chain seq x y z
N MET A 1 -26.11 -4.31 -15.56
CA MET A 1 -25.15 -3.91 -14.51
C MET A 1 -24.30 -5.12 -14.14
N LYS A 2 -22.96 -5.03 -14.10
CA LYS A 2 -22.07 -6.20 -13.86
C LYS A 2 -21.44 -6.10 -12.47
N ARG A 3 -21.61 -7.12 -11.61
CA ARG A 3 -20.90 -7.20 -10.32
C ARG A 3 -19.39 -7.35 -10.57
N LEU A 4 -18.59 -6.65 -9.79
CA LEU A 4 -17.13 -6.71 -9.79
C LEU A 4 -16.67 -7.55 -8.59
N SER A 5 -16.02 -8.68 -8.86
CA SER A 5 -15.30 -9.47 -7.86
C SER A 5 -13.85 -9.01 -7.68
N VAL A 6 -13.32 -8.18 -8.58
CA VAL A 6 -11.98 -7.57 -8.50
C VAL A 6 -12.06 -6.13 -8.99
N PHE A 7 -11.43 -5.21 -8.27
CA PHE A 7 -11.36 -3.78 -8.62
C PHE A 7 -10.13 -3.12 -7.99
N LEU A 8 -9.87 -1.88 -8.40
CA LEU A 8 -8.83 -1.04 -7.82
C LEU A 8 -9.40 -0.12 -6.76
N TYR A 9 -8.64 0.08 -5.69
CA TYR A 9 -9.00 0.95 -4.59
C TYR A 9 -9.25 2.39 -5.04
N THR A 10 -8.38 2.97 -5.87
CA THR A 10 -8.57 4.36 -6.32
C THR A 10 -9.82 4.56 -7.19
N ASN A 11 -10.32 3.52 -7.87
CA ASN A 11 -11.51 3.61 -8.73
C ASN A 11 -12.82 3.76 -7.94
N ILE A 12 -12.85 3.25 -6.70
CA ILE A 12 -14.02 3.29 -5.80
C ILE A 12 -14.01 4.47 -4.83
N LEU A 13 -12.87 5.15 -4.68
CA LEU A 13 -12.79 6.39 -3.90
C LEU A 13 -13.66 7.50 -4.52
N GLY A 14 -14.30 8.26 -3.64
CA GLY A 14 -15.19 9.36 -4.00
C GLY A 14 -16.51 8.92 -4.67
N ARG A 15 -16.83 7.62 -4.68
CA ARG A 15 -18.11 7.11 -5.20
C ARG A 15 -19.19 7.18 -4.13
N LYS A 16 -20.43 7.44 -4.57
CA LYS A 16 -21.60 7.34 -3.71
C LYS A 16 -21.89 5.88 -3.38
N ILE A 17 -22.22 5.65 -2.12
CA ILE A 17 -22.70 4.39 -1.56
C ILE A 17 -24.22 4.49 -1.44
N TYR A 18 -24.92 3.46 -1.92
CA TYR A 18 -26.38 3.36 -1.91
C TYR A 18 -26.83 2.16 -1.07
N ASP A 19 -27.97 2.25 -0.40
CA ASP A 19 -28.59 1.12 0.31
C ASP A 19 -29.48 0.26 -0.61
N GLU A 20 -30.24 -0.67 -0.02
CA GLU A 20 -31.24 -1.48 -0.74
C GLU A 20 -32.43 -0.71 -1.33
N PHE A 21 -32.66 0.55 -0.94
CA PHE A 21 -33.75 1.41 -1.41
C PHE A 21 -33.28 2.46 -2.44
N ASP A 22 -32.01 2.41 -2.83
CA ASP A 22 -31.31 3.39 -3.67
C ASP A 22 -31.12 4.77 -3.01
N GLU A 23 -31.20 4.84 -1.68
CA GLU A 23 -30.87 6.05 -0.92
C GLU A 23 -29.35 6.17 -0.69
N SER A 24 -28.85 7.41 -0.76
CA SER A 24 -27.41 7.70 -0.71
C SER A 24 -26.90 7.75 0.75
N ILE A 25 -26.26 6.68 1.22
CA ILE A 25 -25.61 6.62 2.55
C ILE A 25 -24.46 7.64 2.68
N GLY A 26 -23.80 7.98 1.58
CA GLY A 26 -22.72 8.97 1.56
C GLY A 26 -21.67 8.67 0.49
N GLU A 27 -20.50 9.27 0.63
CA GLU A 27 -19.36 9.14 -0.28
C GLU A 27 -18.25 8.29 0.37
N LEU A 28 -17.77 7.25 -0.32
CA LEU A 28 -16.65 6.44 0.17
C LEU A 28 -15.36 7.26 0.17
N LYS A 29 -14.71 7.38 1.34
CA LYS A 29 -13.44 8.11 1.52
C LYS A 29 -12.24 7.23 1.78
N ASP A 30 -12.42 6.10 2.45
CA ASP A 30 -11.35 5.17 2.78
C ASP A 30 -11.92 3.81 3.22
N ILE A 31 -11.05 2.81 3.36
CA ILE A 31 -11.38 1.45 3.78
C ILE A 31 -10.51 1.05 4.96
N TYR A 32 -11.13 0.49 5.99
CA TYR A 32 -10.45 -0.14 7.12
C TYR A 32 -10.10 -1.59 6.79
N VAL A 33 -8.86 -1.99 7.06
CA VAL A 33 -8.37 -3.36 6.96
C VAL A 33 -7.76 -3.87 8.27
N THR A 34 -7.74 -5.19 8.44
CA THR A 34 -6.91 -5.93 9.40
C THR A 34 -5.95 -6.87 8.66
N THR A 35 -4.80 -7.16 9.25
CA THR A 35 -3.72 -7.99 8.68
C THR A 35 -3.50 -9.31 9.45
N GLU A 36 -4.41 -9.66 10.36
CA GLU A 36 -4.28 -10.83 11.26
C GLU A 36 -4.16 -12.19 10.53
N ASP A 37 -4.76 -12.32 9.34
CA ASP A 37 -4.90 -13.60 8.61
C ASP A 37 -4.24 -13.58 7.21
N GLY A 38 -3.13 -12.85 7.04
CA GLY A 38 -2.38 -12.74 5.78
C GLY A 38 -2.79 -11.52 4.94
N CYS A 39 -3.39 -11.74 3.75
CA CYS A 39 -3.87 -10.67 2.87
C CYS A 39 -4.82 -9.70 3.61
N PRO A 40 -4.61 -8.36 3.58
CA PRO A 40 -5.38 -7.40 4.34
C PRO A 40 -6.89 -7.51 4.08
N ARG A 41 -7.63 -7.97 5.09
CA ARG A 41 -9.08 -8.16 5.02
C ARG A 41 -9.79 -6.84 5.33
N VAL A 42 -10.74 -6.47 4.49
CA VAL A 42 -11.61 -5.31 4.71
C VAL A 42 -12.58 -5.57 5.85
N ILE A 43 -12.62 -4.65 6.83
CA ILE A 43 -13.45 -4.72 8.04
C ILE A 43 -14.34 -3.48 8.25
N GLY A 44 -14.22 -2.44 7.42
CA GLY A 44 -15.05 -1.26 7.53
C GLY A 44 -14.76 -0.20 6.47
N TYR A 45 -15.58 0.85 6.45
CA TYR A 45 -15.60 1.87 5.41
C TYR A 45 -15.72 3.26 6.05
N LYS A 46 -14.82 4.18 5.70
CA LYS A 46 -14.86 5.60 6.09
C LYS A 46 -15.74 6.33 5.08
N VAL A 47 -16.88 6.85 5.52
CA VAL A 47 -17.92 7.42 4.65
C VAL A 47 -18.18 8.88 5.04
N LYS A 48 -18.19 9.78 4.07
CA LYS A 48 -18.56 11.19 4.30
C LYS A 48 -20.01 11.42 3.91
N ARG A 49 -20.81 11.98 4.84
CA ARG A 49 -22.20 12.40 4.60
C ARG A 49 -22.44 13.74 5.31
N ASP A 50 -23.04 14.70 4.61
CA ASP A 50 -23.46 16.01 5.14
C ASP A 50 -22.35 16.79 5.87
N GLY A 51 -21.11 16.64 5.40
CA GLY A 51 -19.91 17.26 6.00
C GLY A 51 -19.22 16.40 7.05
N TYR A 52 -19.95 15.53 7.73
CA TYR A 52 -19.47 14.62 8.78
C TYR A 52 -18.84 13.35 8.21
N THR A 53 -17.97 12.72 9.01
CA THR A 53 -17.36 11.42 8.70
C THR A 53 -17.96 10.37 9.62
N PHE A 54 -18.41 9.27 9.03
CA PHE A 54 -18.95 8.10 9.69
C PHE A 54 -18.09 6.87 9.36
N HIS A 55 -18.10 5.88 10.24
CA HIS A 55 -17.30 4.67 10.12
C HIS A 55 -18.26 3.48 10.12
N TYR A 56 -18.45 2.82 8.97
CA TYR A 56 -19.47 1.79 8.80
C TYR A 56 -18.90 0.40 8.56
N GLU A 57 -19.46 -0.57 9.25
CA GLU A 57 -19.55 -1.97 8.80
C GLU A 57 -20.87 -2.13 8.03
N PHE A 58 -20.88 -2.95 6.96
CA PHE A 58 -22.09 -3.30 6.23
C PHE A 58 -22.27 -4.82 6.24
N ARG A 59 -23.48 -5.32 6.50
CA ARG A 59 -23.80 -6.76 6.43
C ARG A 59 -23.48 -7.34 5.04
N SER A 60 -23.67 -6.55 3.99
CA SER A 60 -23.14 -6.85 2.67
C SER A 60 -22.81 -5.56 1.93
N ILE A 61 -21.77 -5.60 1.09
CA ILE A 61 -21.41 -4.53 0.17
C ILE A 61 -20.97 -5.15 -1.16
N ALA A 62 -21.43 -4.56 -2.26
CA ALA A 62 -21.16 -5.04 -3.60
C ALA A 62 -20.85 -3.88 -4.55
N PHE A 63 -19.83 -4.10 -5.37
CA PHE A 63 -19.32 -3.14 -6.34
C PHE A 63 -19.79 -3.53 -7.73
N TYR A 64 -20.27 -2.57 -8.50
CA TYR A 64 -20.90 -2.82 -9.79
C TYR A 64 -20.43 -1.85 -10.86
N GLN A 65 -20.07 -2.39 -12.03
CA GLN A 65 -19.79 -1.59 -13.22
C GLN A 65 -21.10 -1.14 -13.88
N GLN A 66 -21.22 0.18 -14.07
CA GLN A 66 -22.29 0.86 -14.80
C GLN A 66 -21.71 2.10 -15.49
N ASP A 67 -21.87 2.21 -16.81
CA ASP A 67 -21.56 3.42 -17.60
C ASP A 67 -20.14 3.99 -17.35
N ASN A 68 -19.14 3.10 -17.37
CA ASN A 68 -17.73 3.36 -17.03
C ASN A 68 -17.46 3.90 -15.62
N LYS A 69 -18.43 3.78 -14.70
CA LYS A 69 -18.32 4.12 -13.28
C LYS A 69 -18.59 2.90 -12.42
N ILE A 70 -18.15 2.96 -11.17
CA ILE A 70 -18.52 1.98 -10.15
C ILE A 70 -19.65 2.57 -9.29
N LYS A 71 -20.77 1.85 -9.20
CA LYS A 71 -21.81 2.05 -8.17
C LYS A 71 -21.54 1.09 -7.02
N ILE A 72 -21.63 1.58 -5.80
CA ILE A 72 -21.46 0.81 -4.57
C ILE A 72 -22.84 0.64 -3.95
N VAL A 73 -23.25 -0.60 -3.70
CA VAL A 73 -24.54 -0.92 -3.07
C VAL A 73 -24.30 -1.74 -1.82
N THR A 74 -24.95 -1.39 -0.71
CA THR A 74 -24.83 -2.07 0.58
C THR A 74 -26.18 -2.61 1.06
N ARG A 75 -26.14 -3.40 2.14
CA ARG A 75 -27.30 -3.69 2.98
C ARG A 75 -26.91 -3.70 4.44
N GLY A 76 -27.78 -3.17 5.29
CA GLY A 76 -27.61 -3.18 6.75
C GLY A 76 -26.33 -2.50 7.22
N SER A 77 -26.35 -1.17 7.38
CA SER A 77 -25.26 -0.38 7.95
C SER A 77 -25.22 -0.46 9.47
N LYS A 78 -24.03 -0.61 10.04
CA LYS A 78 -23.77 -0.47 11.47
C LYS A 78 -22.57 0.47 11.67
N GLU A 79 -22.76 1.50 12.48
CA GLU A 79 -21.65 2.39 12.83
C GLU A 79 -20.69 1.67 13.80
N ILE A 80 -19.39 1.82 13.56
CA ILE A 80 -18.31 1.18 14.31
C ILE A 80 -17.36 2.23 14.86
N LEU A 81 -16.80 1.98 16.03
CA LEU A 81 -15.59 2.67 16.48
C LEU A 81 -14.39 1.95 15.86
N PRO A 82 -13.47 2.66 15.17
CA PRO A 82 -12.21 2.08 14.72
C PRO A 82 -11.47 1.42 15.88
N ARG A 83 -10.97 0.20 15.67
CA ARG A 83 -10.21 -0.56 16.67
C ARG A 83 -8.72 -0.26 16.52
N THR A 84 -7.94 -0.50 17.58
CA THR A 84 -6.47 -0.30 17.61
C THR A 84 -5.75 -1.03 16.47
N TYR A 85 -6.27 -2.18 16.03
CA TYR A 85 -5.71 -3.01 14.96
C TYR A 85 -6.37 -2.79 13.58
N SER A 86 -7.09 -1.67 13.40
CA SER A 86 -7.74 -1.34 12.12
C SER A 86 -7.02 -0.20 11.42
N TYR A 87 -6.68 -0.41 10.15
CA TYR A 87 -5.80 0.47 9.38
C TYR A 87 -6.49 1.04 8.15
N LEU A 88 -6.20 2.28 7.79
CA LEU A 88 -6.82 2.95 6.65
C LEU A 88 -5.98 2.85 5.38
N LEU A 89 -6.54 2.28 4.31
CA LEU A 89 -5.82 2.05 3.06
C LEU A 89 -5.15 3.32 2.49
N SER A 90 -5.77 4.50 2.59
CA SER A 90 -5.14 5.73 2.07
C SER A 90 -4.00 6.25 2.96
N GLU A 91 -4.14 6.13 4.28
CA GLU A 91 -3.19 6.66 5.25
C GLU A 91 -2.00 5.70 5.47
N HIS A 92 -2.21 4.41 5.22
CA HIS A 92 -1.35 3.33 5.67
C HIS A 92 -0.79 2.43 4.53
N LEU A 93 -1.41 2.38 3.34
CA LEU A 93 -0.94 1.51 2.25
C LEU A 93 -0.67 2.26 0.94
N LEU A 94 -1.66 3.02 0.45
CA LEU A 94 -1.50 3.87 -0.72
C LEU A 94 -0.37 4.88 -0.49
N ASP A 95 0.37 5.20 -1.54
CA ASP A 95 1.49 6.15 -1.53
C ASP A 95 2.71 5.77 -0.67
N LYS A 96 2.67 4.65 0.06
CA LYS A 96 3.81 4.13 0.81
C LYS A 96 4.84 3.47 -0.10
N ARG A 97 6.00 3.20 0.49
CA ARG A 97 7.07 2.40 -0.11
C ARG A 97 7.11 1.02 0.54
N ILE A 98 7.38 0.01 -0.27
CA ILE A 98 7.34 -1.41 0.10
C ILE A 98 8.48 -2.14 -0.62
N VAL A 99 8.91 -3.29 -0.09
CA VAL A 99 9.96 -4.11 -0.70
C VAL A 99 9.33 -5.13 -1.64
N ASP A 100 9.73 -5.09 -2.91
CA ASP A 100 9.45 -6.15 -3.88
C ASP A 100 10.53 -7.23 -3.72
N ILE A 101 10.17 -8.40 -3.18
CA ILE A 101 11.12 -9.49 -2.87
C ILE A 101 11.70 -10.06 -4.16
N ASN A 102 10.84 -10.30 -5.14
CA ASN A 102 11.21 -10.93 -6.41
C ASN A 102 12.02 -9.98 -7.29
N GLY A 103 11.72 -8.68 -7.22
CA GLY A 103 12.43 -7.63 -7.95
C GLY A 103 13.62 -7.00 -7.22
N ARG A 104 13.90 -7.37 -5.96
CA ARG A 104 15.00 -6.84 -5.12
C ARG A 104 15.10 -5.31 -5.16
N GLN A 105 14.00 -4.64 -4.89
CA GLN A 105 13.89 -3.19 -5.05
C GLN A 105 12.82 -2.61 -4.10
N VAL A 106 12.94 -1.34 -3.74
CA VAL A 106 11.85 -0.62 -3.09
C VAL A 106 10.96 0.05 -4.13
N VAL A 107 9.67 -0.27 -4.10
CA VAL A 107 8.66 0.28 -4.99
C VAL A 107 7.64 1.13 -4.24
N ARG A 108 6.90 1.96 -4.97
CA ARG A 108 5.83 2.80 -4.43
C ARG A 108 4.47 2.18 -4.73
N VAL A 109 3.59 2.13 -3.73
CA VAL A 109 2.18 1.76 -3.90
C VAL A 109 1.46 2.90 -4.63
N ASP A 110 1.25 2.77 -5.93
CA ASP A 110 0.51 3.74 -6.73
C ASP A 110 -1.00 3.40 -6.80
N ASP A 111 -1.39 2.12 -6.62
CA ASP A 111 -2.77 1.65 -6.38
C ASP A 111 -2.80 0.30 -5.62
N LEU A 112 -4.00 -0.14 -5.20
CA LEU A 112 -4.24 -1.42 -4.52
C LEU A 112 -5.31 -2.22 -5.24
N ARG A 113 -5.06 -3.51 -5.50
CA ARG A 113 -6.02 -4.42 -6.12
C ARG A 113 -6.76 -5.21 -5.03
N ILE A 114 -8.07 -5.05 -5.00
CA ILE A 114 -8.97 -5.68 -4.03
C ILE A 114 -9.80 -6.74 -4.75
N ALA A 115 -9.95 -7.92 -4.13
CA ALA A 115 -10.76 -9.02 -4.63
C ALA A 115 -11.72 -9.57 -3.57
N GLU A 116 -12.87 -10.08 -4.02
CA GLU A 116 -13.82 -10.84 -3.21
C GLU A 116 -13.39 -12.31 -3.15
N ILE A 117 -13.06 -12.80 -1.95
CA ILE A 117 -12.62 -14.17 -1.67
C ILE A 117 -13.49 -14.70 -0.53
N ALA A 118 -14.20 -15.81 -0.77
CA ALA A 118 -15.11 -16.44 0.20
C ALA A 118 -16.17 -15.50 0.82
N GLY A 119 -16.54 -14.42 0.12
CA GLY A 119 -17.49 -13.40 0.58
C GLY A 119 -16.86 -12.22 1.34
N GLU A 120 -15.56 -12.23 1.59
CA GLU A 120 -14.79 -11.12 2.16
C GLU A 120 -14.03 -10.37 1.07
N TYR A 121 -13.85 -9.05 1.19
CA TYR A 121 -12.91 -8.32 0.34
C TYR A 121 -11.51 -8.31 0.96
N LYS A 122 -10.48 -8.63 0.17
CA LYS A 122 -9.08 -8.63 0.59
C LYS A 122 -8.22 -7.87 -0.41
N VAL A 123 -7.18 -7.18 0.06
CA VAL A 123 -6.11 -6.66 -0.79
C VAL A 123 -5.26 -7.85 -1.24
N ILE A 124 -5.18 -8.09 -2.54
CA ILE A 124 -4.48 -9.26 -3.12
C ILE A 124 -3.19 -8.89 -3.88
N ALA A 125 -3.04 -7.63 -4.26
CA ALA A 125 -1.86 -7.14 -4.97
C ALA A 125 -1.71 -5.62 -4.85
N VAL A 126 -0.48 -5.16 -5.00
CA VAL A 126 -0.10 -3.75 -5.16
C VAL A 126 0.10 -3.47 -6.64
N GLU A 127 -0.35 -2.31 -7.12
CA GLU A 127 0.09 -1.77 -8.40
C GLU A 127 1.15 -0.68 -8.19
N THR A 128 2.25 -0.77 -8.94
CA THR A 128 3.33 0.21 -8.93
C THR A 128 3.69 0.59 -10.36
N GLY A 129 3.76 1.88 -10.66
CA GLY A 129 4.07 2.32 -12.03
C GLY A 129 3.58 3.73 -12.39
N PRO A 130 4.14 4.29 -13.47
CA PRO A 130 3.76 5.62 -13.94
C PRO A 130 2.30 5.66 -14.40
N LEU A 131 1.78 4.58 -14.98
CA LEU A 131 0.40 4.53 -15.50
C LEU A 131 -0.63 4.64 -14.36
N ALA A 132 -0.46 3.89 -13.28
CA ALA A 132 -1.27 3.94 -12.06
C ALA A 132 -1.25 5.34 -11.44
N ARG A 133 -0.06 5.95 -11.35
CA ARG A 133 0.11 7.32 -10.86
C ARG A 133 -0.63 8.35 -11.72
N PHE A 134 -0.46 8.33 -13.04
CA PHE A 134 -1.12 9.29 -13.93
C PHE A 134 -2.64 9.03 -14.07
N ARG A 135 -3.10 7.78 -13.91
CA ARG A 135 -4.51 7.41 -13.81
C ARG A 135 -5.17 8.12 -12.62
N ARG A 136 -4.55 8.03 -11.44
CA ARG A 136 -5.03 8.70 -10.22
C ARG A 136 -5.00 10.22 -10.30
N MET A 137 -4.02 10.81 -10.98
CA MET A 137 -3.93 12.25 -11.22
C MET A 137 -4.88 12.78 -12.32
N ASN A 138 -5.72 11.94 -12.92
CA ASN A 138 -6.57 12.25 -14.08
C ASN A 138 -5.80 12.77 -15.33
N CYS A 139 -4.49 12.55 -15.40
CA CYS A 139 -3.62 13.09 -16.45
C CYS A 139 -2.88 12.01 -17.27
N ALA A 140 -3.41 10.77 -17.30
CA ALA A 140 -2.90 9.65 -18.09
C ALA A 140 -2.41 10.01 -19.51
N LYS A 141 -3.15 10.88 -20.23
CA LYS A 141 -2.77 11.35 -21.57
C LYS A 141 -1.44 12.11 -21.58
N LEU A 142 -1.18 12.98 -20.59
CA LEU A 142 0.09 13.70 -20.45
C LEU A 142 1.23 12.75 -20.09
N GLY A 143 0.98 11.80 -19.18
CA GLY A 143 1.94 10.75 -18.83
C GLY A 143 2.42 9.95 -20.04
N SER A 144 1.49 9.48 -20.88
CA SER A 144 1.80 8.72 -22.09
C SER A 144 2.63 9.51 -23.12
N PHE A 145 2.41 10.82 -23.19
CA PHE A 145 3.17 11.71 -24.08
C PHE A 145 4.62 11.89 -23.59
N ILE A 146 4.80 12.16 -22.30
CA ILE A 146 6.12 12.35 -21.68
C ILE A 146 6.98 11.09 -21.77
N TYR A 147 6.43 9.92 -21.40
CA TYR A 147 7.19 8.66 -21.42
C TYR A 147 7.54 8.20 -22.84
N LYS A 148 6.65 8.44 -23.82
CA LYS A 148 6.93 8.17 -25.24
C LYS A 148 8.07 9.02 -25.80
N ILE A 149 8.23 10.27 -25.32
CA ILE A 149 9.37 11.13 -25.68
C ILE A 149 10.66 10.63 -25.01
N LEU A 150 10.58 10.21 -23.75
CA LEU A 150 11.73 9.76 -22.96
C LEU A 150 12.20 8.32 -23.25
N LYS A 151 11.47 7.56 -24.09
CA LYS A 151 11.73 6.13 -24.39
C LYS A 151 11.91 5.24 -23.14
N LYS A 152 11.21 5.57 -22.04
CA LYS A 152 11.17 4.73 -20.83
C LYS A 152 9.94 3.85 -20.84
N ASP A 153 10.03 2.68 -20.22
CA ASP A 153 8.91 1.76 -20.09
C ASP A 153 7.71 2.44 -19.40
N TYR A 154 6.52 2.15 -19.94
CA TYR A 154 5.27 2.80 -19.59
C TYR A 154 4.22 1.73 -19.26
N GLU A 155 4.60 0.80 -18.39
CA GLU A 155 3.75 -0.29 -17.91
C GLU A 155 3.64 -0.25 -16.39
N ASP A 156 2.47 -0.64 -15.87
CA ASP A 156 2.26 -0.86 -14.44
C ASP A 156 2.70 -2.29 -14.10
N ARG A 157 3.47 -2.44 -13.02
CA ARG A 157 3.76 -3.76 -12.43
C ARG A 157 2.70 -4.08 -11.38
N VAL A 158 2.30 -5.35 -11.34
CA VAL A 158 1.39 -5.91 -10.34
C VAL A 158 2.22 -6.87 -9.49
N LEU A 159 2.37 -6.55 -8.21
CA LEU A 159 3.05 -7.41 -7.25
C LEU A 159 1.99 -8.07 -6.37
N MET A 160 1.96 -9.40 -6.29
CA MET A 160 0.99 -10.09 -5.42
C MET A 160 1.31 -9.80 -3.96
N TRP A 161 0.29 -9.90 -3.10
CA TRP A 161 0.49 -9.61 -1.67
C TRP A 161 1.56 -10.51 -1.02
N ASP A 162 1.70 -11.75 -1.48
CA ASP A 162 2.70 -12.70 -0.95
C ASP A 162 4.13 -12.46 -1.50
N ASP A 163 4.25 -11.68 -2.58
CA ASP A 163 5.50 -11.29 -3.25
C ASP A 163 6.07 -9.95 -2.74
N VAL A 164 5.29 -9.21 -1.95
CA VAL A 164 5.73 -7.97 -1.29
C VAL A 164 6.06 -8.25 0.17
N GLU A 165 7.30 -7.95 0.56
CA GLU A 165 7.69 -7.83 1.95
C GLU A 165 7.76 -6.34 2.30
N SER A 166 8.51 -6.01 3.36
CA SER A 166 7.85 -5.18 4.33
C SER A 166 8.71 -4.64 5.46
N LEU A 167 8.04 -4.01 6.45
CA LEU A 167 8.52 -3.10 7.51
C LEU A 167 7.56 -3.00 8.72
N GLU A 168 7.89 -3.56 9.89
CA GLU A 168 6.96 -3.54 11.05
C GLU A 168 6.62 -2.14 11.61
N MET A 169 5.53 -2.08 12.39
CA MET A 169 4.88 -0.83 12.81
C MET A 169 5.75 0.02 13.75
N VAL A 170 6.13 1.21 13.28
CA VAL A 170 6.53 2.33 14.14
C VAL A 170 5.54 3.48 13.97
N ASN A 171 4.87 3.86 15.07
CA ASN A 171 4.00 5.04 15.19
C ASN A 171 2.78 5.12 14.23
N ASN A 172 1.70 4.37 14.54
CA ASN A 172 0.33 4.56 14.01
C ASN A 172 0.17 4.70 12.47
N ASN A 173 1.04 4.04 11.71
CA ASN A 173 0.88 3.78 10.29
C ASN A 173 0.94 2.26 10.09
N LEU A 174 0.27 1.68 9.06
CA LEU A 174 0.91 0.54 8.42
C LEU A 174 2.12 1.18 7.74
N GLN A 175 3.28 0.79 8.22
CA GLN A 175 4.15 0.19 7.27
C GLN A 175 3.67 -1.28 7.21
N ILE A 176 3.23 -1.69 6.02
CA ILE A 176 3.41 -3.06 5.47
C ILE A 176 4.49 -3.78 6.30
N SER A 177 4.27 -4.91 7.03
CA SER A 177 5.11 -5.47 8.17
C SER A 177 6.09 -6.66 7.88
N VAL A 178 7.40 -6.60 8.23
CA VAL A 178 8.36 -7.73 8.02
C VAL A 178 8.41 -8.67 9.20
N PRO A 179 8.38 -9.98 8.94
CA PRO A 179 9.28 -10.90 9.58
C PRO A 179 10.64 -10.85 8.83
N TYR A 180 11.64 -10.13 9.36
CA TYR A 180 12.94 -9.81 8.72
C TYR A 180 13.81 -11.02 8.24
N LYS A 181 13.27 -12.24 8.34
CA LYS A 181 13.84 -13.53 7.95
C LYS A 181 13.97 -13.81 6.44
N LYS A 182 13.42 -12.99 5.53
CA LYS A 182 13.73 -13.14 4.08
C LYS A 182 14.81 -12.18 3.60
N LEU A 183 15.00 -11.01 4.22
CA LEU A 183 16.16 -10.16 3.93
C LEU A 183 17.48 -10.87 4.27
N SER A 184 17.52 -11.66 5.34
CA SER A 184 18.65 -12.56 5.67
C SER A 184 18.80 -13.78 4.75
N THR A 185 18.04 -13.86 3.66
CA THR A 185 18.29 -14.81 2.55
C THR A 185 18.72 -14.12 1.26
N LEU A 186 18.79 -12.78 1.23
CA LEU A 186 19.43 -12.02 0.16
C LEU A 186 20.95 -12.04 0.34
N HIS A 187 21.69 -11.92 -0.76
CA HIS A 187 23.14 -11.71 -0.67
C HIS A 187 23.40 -10.28 -0.15
N PRO A 188 24.41 -10.05 0.70
CA PRO A 188 24.82 -8.71 1.14
C PRO A 188 24.87 -7.65 0.03
N ALA A 189 25.43 -7.97 -1.14
CA ALA A 189 25.45 -7.09 -2.31
C ALA A 189 24.05 -6.73 -2.86
N ASP A 190 23.11 -7.69 -2.92
CA ASP A 190 21.72 -7.40 -3.31
C ASP A 190 21.03 -6.45 -2.33
N LEU A 191 21.38 -6.54 -1.05
CA LEU A 191 20.82 -5.69 0.00
C LEU A 191 21.47 -4.30 0.01
N ALA A 192 22.76 -4.21 -0.33
CA ALA A 192 23.46 -2.96 -0.58
C ALA A 192 22.80 -2.16 -1.72
N ASP A 193 22.61 -2.79 -2.89
CA ASP A 193 21.91 -2.20 -4.05
C ASP A 193 20.54 -1.61 -3.67
N ILE A 194 19.77 -2.33 -2.84
CA ILE A 194 18.46 -1.85 -2.33
C ILE A 194 18.63 -0.60 -1.45
N LEU A 195 19.58 -0.61 -0.52
CA LEU A 195 19.80 0.46 0.45
C LEU A 195 20.30 1.75 -0.20
N GLU A 196 21.12 1.66 -1.24
CA GLU A 196 21.64 2.82 -1.97
C GLU A 196 20.53 3.58 -2.71
N ASN A 197 19.61 2.83 -3.32
CA ASN A 197 18.44 3.37 -4.03
C ASN A 197 17.34 3.94 -3.11
N LEU A 198 17.51 3.85 -1.79
CA LEU A 198 16.64 4.47 -0.79
C LEU A 198 17.09 5.88 -0.37
N ASP A 199 16.13 6.67 0.11
CA ASP A 199 16.41 7.87 0.91
C ASP A 199 16.88 7.49 2.32
N ALA A 200 17.56 8.42 2.99
CA ALA A 200 18.12 8.23 4.32
C ALA A 200 17.11 7.65 5.33
N SER A 201 15.85 8.14 5.35
CA SER A 201 14.85 7.68 6.32
C SER A 201 14.52 6.20 6.18
N SER A 202 14.26 5.70 4.96
CA SER A 202 13.94 4.29 4.76
C SER A 202 15.19 3.40 4.75
N ARG A 203 16.33 3.92 4.30
CA ARG A 203 17.63 3.23 4.41
C ARG A 203 17.98 2.91 5.86
N LYS A 204 17.87 3.90 6.76
CA LYS A 204 18.09 3.74 8.19
C LYS A 204 17.21 2.64 8.79
N GLN A 205 15.90 2.71 8.55
CA GLN A 205 14.93 1.74 9.09
C GLN A 205 15.22 0.30 8.65
N ILE A 206 15.64 0.07 7.40
CA ILE A 206 16.02 -1.28 6.94
C ILE A 206 17.35 -1.69 7.56
N PHE A 207 18.36 -0.82 7.58
CA PHE A 207 19.68 -1.16 8.11
C PHE A 207 19.66 -1.48 9.62
N GLU A 208 18.90 -0.72 10.43
CA GLU A 208 18.72 -0.97 11.88
C GLU A 208 17.97 -2.27 12.20
N SER A 209 17.43 -2.96 11.20
CA SER A 209 16.63 -4.18 11.37
C SER A 209 17.34 -5.48 10.99
N LEU A 210 18.52 -5.37 10.39
CA LEU A 210 19.36 -6.50 10.04
C LEU A 210 20.03 -7.07 11.30
N ASP A 211 20.30 -8.37 11.33
CA ASP A 211 21.19 -8.94 12.34
C ASP A 211 22.63 -8.41 12.16
N GLU A 212 23.42 -8.42 13.24
CA GLU A 212 24.73 -7.75 13.29
C GLU A 212 25.71 -8.28 12.22
N ASP A 213 25.68 -9.58 11.93
CA ASP A 213 26.50 -10.23 10.91
C ASP A 213 26.08 -9.75 9.50
N LEU A 214 24.79 -9.87 9.14
CA LEU A 214 24.27 -9.41 7.85
C LEU A 214 24.42 -7.90 7.65
N ALA A 215 24.26 -7.10 8.72
CA ALA A 215 24.45 -5.66 8.69
C ALA A 215 25.91 -5.29 8.38
N ALA A 216 26.87 -5.99 8.98
CA ALA A 216 28.29 -5.80 8.72
C ALA A 216 28.65 -6.16 7.28
N ASP A 217 28.29 -7.36 6.82
CA ASP A 217 28.55 -7.83 5.45
C ASP A 217 27.92 -6.88 4.42
N THR A 218 26.68 -6.45 4.64
CA THR A 218 25.99 -5.49 3.75
C THR A 218 26.68 -4.13 3.75
N LEU A 219 27.18 -3.66 4.90
CA LEU A 219 27.95 -2.42 4.99
C LEU A 219 29.32 -2.53 4.30
N GLU A 220 29.89 -3.72 4.11
CA GLU A 220 31.10 -3.91 3.29
C GLU A 220 30.82 -3.69 1.80
N GLU A 221 29.69 -4.17 1.29
CA GLU A 221 29.31 -4.11 -0.13
C GLU A 221 28.81 -2.72 -0.60
N ILE A 222 28.23 -1.90 0.28
CA ILE A 222 27.69 -0.55 -0.07
C ILE A 222 28.77 0.39 -0.64
N GLU A 223 28.42 1.30 -1.56
CA GLU A 223 29.34 2.32 -2.08
C GLU A 223 29.75 3.35 -1.00
N PRO A 224 31.02 3.83 -0.99
CA PRO A 224 31.53 4.72 0.06
C PRO A 224 30.72 6.00 0.29
N GLU A 225 30.07 6.52 -0.75
CA GLU A 225 29.26 7.75 -0.69
C GLU A 225 28.01 7.57 0.20
N TYR A 226 27.48 6.36 0.29
CA TYR A 226 26.33 6.04 1.13
C TYR A 226 26.71 5.57 2.53
N LYS A 227 27.83 4.83 2.70
CA LYS A 227 28.28 4.34 4.04
C LYS A 227 28.35 5.44 5.09
N GLY A 228 28.89 6.61 4.72
CA GLY A 228 29.02 7.75 5.63
C GLY A 228 27.70 8.27 6.18
N SER A 229 26.61 8.21 5.39
CA SER A 229 25.27 8.56 5.86
C SER A 229 24.73 7.54 6.86
N ILE A 230 24.86 6.25 6.56
CA ILE A 230 24.37 5.15 7.40
C ILE A 230 25.07 5.16 8.77
N ILE A 231 26.39 5.27 8.80
CA ILE A 231 27.19 5.30 10.04
C ILE A 231 26.80 6.50 10.92
N LYS A 232 26.58 7.67 10.30
CA LYS A 232 26.14 8.87 11.02
C LYS A 232 24.74 8.66 11.60
N ASP A 233 23.80 8.19 10.80
CA ASP A 233 22.41 7.99 11.18
C ASP A 233 22.27 6.96 12.34
N LEU A 234 23.12 5.94 12.39
CA LEU A 234 23.23 4.98 13.50
C LEU A 234 23.84 5.59 14.77
N SER A 235 24.87 6.45 14.62
CA SER A 235 25.53 7.10 15.76
C SER A 235 24.60 8.06 16.52
N GLU A 236 23.65 8.68 15.80
CA GLU A 236 22.63 9.54 16.39
C GLU A 236 21.57 8.73 17.18
N THR A 237 21.32 7.45 16.83
CA THR A 237 20.47 6.55 17.63
C THR A 237 21.14 6.18 18.95
N LYS A 238 22.40 5.71 18.92
CA LYS A 238 23.15 5.30 20.13
C LYS A 238 23.49 6.45 21.09
N ALA A 239 23.32 7.71 20.68
CA ALA A 239 23.49 8.89 21.53
C ALA A 239 22.17 9.37 22.18
N ALA A 240 21.05 8.74 21.85
CA ALA A 240 19.71 9.06 22.36
C ALA A 240 19.17 8.00 23.36
N GLU A 241 19.92 6.92 23.58
CA GLU A 241 19.71 5.88 24.62
C GLU A 241 20.61 6.12 25.85
#